data_AF-A0A7V9E0I5-F1
#
_entry.id   AF-A0A7V9E0I5-F1
#
_cell.length_a   1.000
_cell.length_b   1.000
_cell.length_c   1.000
_cell.angle_alpha   90.00
_cell.angle_beta   90.00
_cell.angle_gamma   90.00
#
_symmetry.space_group_name_H-M   'P 1'
#
loop_
_entity.id
_entity.type
_entity.pdbx_description
1 polymer ?
#
loop_
_entity_poly.entity_id
_entity_poly.type
_entity_poly.pdbx_seq_one_letter_code
_entity_poly.pdbx_strand_id
1 'polypeptide(L)'
;MSNDLLLQLITGVYAACNAARLVSYVPQIIAVAREKSGAHAISLLSWSFWLLSHAATAVYCASVVKDPLLAAMMWGNTVGCLGVVTLTAIKRRRYGWTQKSDRNARVNELAPTLR
;
A
#
# COMPACT_ATOMS: atom_id res chain seq x y z
N MET A 1 1.16 -21.69 33.72
CA MET A 1 1.09 -20.31 34.25
C MET A 1 2.02 -19.34 33.54
N SER A 2 3.35 -19.54 33.52
CA SER A 2 4.28 -18.64 32.78
C SER A 2 4.08 -18.67 31.26
N ASN A 3 3.88 -19.85 30.67
CA ASN A 3 3.65 -19.99 29.23
C ASN A 3 2.31 -19.41 28.78
N ASP A 4 1.26 -19.53 29.59
CA ASP A 4 -0.08 -19.02 29.26
C ASP A 4 -0.11 -17.48 29.26
N LEU A 5 0.57 -16.87 30.23
CA LEU A 5 0.75 -15.43 30.29
C LEU A 5 1.56 -14.93 29.08
N LEU A 6 2.66 -15.61 28.75
CA LEU A 6 3.49 -15.26 27.59
C LEU A 6 2.67 -15.33 26.28
N LEU A 7 1.86 -16.37 26.09
CA LEU A 7 1.00 -16.52 24.91
C LEU A 7 -0.03 -15.40 24.82
N GLN A 8 -0.70 -15.05 25.92
CA GLN A 8 -1.66 -13.94 25.95
C GLN A 8 -1.01 -12.60 25.60
N LEU A 9 0.20 -12.35 26.12
CA LEU A 9 0.95 -11.13 25.81
C LEU A 9 1.35 -11.07 24.33
N ILE A 10 1.89 -12.16 23.78
CA ILE A 10 2.27 -12.22 22.36
C ILE A 10 1.05 -12.00 21.46
N THR A 11 -0.08 -12.65 21.75
CA THR A 11 -1.31 -12.49 20.98
C THR A 11 -1.86 -11.06 21.09
N GLY A 12 -1.84 -10.47 22.28
CA GLY A 12 -2.28 -9.08 22.50
C GLY A 12 -1.43 -8.08 21.72
N VAL A 13 -0.10 -8.19 21.81
CA VAL A 13 0.84 -7.34 21.05
C VAL A 13 0.64 -7.54 19.54
N TYR A 14 0.51 -8.79 19.09
CA TYR A 14 0.28 -9.09 17.68
C TYR A 14 -1.01 -8.45 17.15
N ALA A 15 -2.11 -8.57 17.89
CA ALA A 15 -3.38 -7.96 17.53
C ALA A 15 -3.29 -6.43 17.51
N ALA A 16 -2.66 -5.83 18.53
CA ALA A 16 -2.45 -4.39 18.62
C ALA A 16 -1.61 -3.86 17.45
N CYS A 17 -0.53 -4.55 17.07
CA CYS A 17 0.29 -4.17 15.92
C CYS A 17 -0.48 -4.25 14.60
N ASN A 18 -1.35 -5.25 14.42
CA ASN A 18 -2.18 -5.35 13.23
C ASN A 18 -3.25 -4.25 13.16
N ALA A 19 -3.87 -3.90 14.30
CA ALA A 19 -4.78 -2.78 14.39
C ALA A 19 -4.08 -1.44 14.12
N ALA A 20 -2.90 -1.23 14.71
CA ALA A 20 -2.08 -0.05 14.46
C ALA A 20 -1.70 0.06 12.98
N ARG A 21 -1.40 -1.07 12.32
CA ARG A 21 -1.11 -1.10 10.88
C ARG A 21 -2.31 -0.62 10.06
N LEU A 22 -3.52 -1.10 10.38
CA LEU A 22 -4.76 -0.63 9.75
C LEU A 22 -4.94 0.88 9.85
N VAL A 23 -4.76 1.43 11.06
CA VAL A 23 -4.83 2.89 11.30
C VAL A 23 -3.74 3.62 10.51
N SER A 24 -2.53 3.05 10.41
CA SER A 24 -1.40 3.67 9.70
C SER A 24 -1.56 3.75 8.18
N TYR A 25 -2.45 2.97 7.56
CA TYR A 25 -2.73 3.15 6.13
C TYR A 25 -3.38 4.50 5.84
N VAL A 26 -4.14 5.07 6.78
CA VAL A 26 -4.79 6.39 6.60
C VAL A 26 -3.77 7.52 6.40
N PRO A 27 -2.81 7.76 7.32
CA PRO A 27 -1.79 8.78 7.10
C PRO A 27 -0.92 8.47 5.88
N GLN A 28 -0.65 7.19 5.58
CA GLN A 28 0.09 6.80 4.37
C GLN A 28 -0.66 7.18 3.09
N ILE A 29 -1.97 6.89 3.01
CA ILE A 29 -2.84 7.25 1.90
C ILE A 29 -2.89 8.77 1.73
N ILE A 30 -3.03 9.51 2.83
CA ILE A 30 -3.01 10.98 2.82
C ILE A 30 -1.66 11.50 2.31
N ALA A 31 -0.54 10.91 2.75
CA ALA A 31 0.79 11.27 2.28
C ALA A 31 0.94 11.02 0.78
N VAL A 32 0.53 9.85 0.28
CA VAL A 32 0.52 9.55 -1.16
C VAL A 32 -0.34 10.55 -1.91
N ALA A 33 -1.51 10.92 -1.38
CA ALA A 33 -2.42 11.87 -2.02
C ALA A 33 -1.83 13.29 -2.09
N ARG A 34 -1.18 13.75 -1.02
CA ARG A 34 -0.59 15.11 -0.91
C ARG A 34 0.74 15.28 -1.61
N GLU A 35 1.45 14.19 -1.90
CA GLU A 35 2.77 14.21 -2.56
C GLU A 35 2.74 15.03 -3.86
N LYS A 36 3.63 15.99 -4.07
CA LYS A 36 3.56 16.83 -5.28
C LYS A 36 4.15 16.16 -6.52
N SER A 37 5.02 15.17 -6.30
CA SER A 37 5.59 14.33 -7.37
C SER A 37 4.67 13.15 -7.72
N GLY A 38 5.06 12.37 -8.73
CA GLY A 38 4.41 11.10 -9.09
C GLY A 38 4.49 9.99 -8.02
N ALA A 39 4.68 10.30 -6.72
CA ALA A 39 4.85 9.33 -5.64
C ALA A 39 5.98 8.32 -5.90
N HIS A 40 7.13 8.81 -6.38
CA HIS A 40 8.28 7.96 -6.71
C HIS A 40 8.99 7.39 -5.47
N ALA A 41 8.94 8.09 -4.33
CA ALA A 41 9.51 7.63 -3.06
C ALA A 41 8.85 6.33 -2.53
N ILE A 42 7.66 5.98 -3.02
CA ILE A 42 6.90 4.81 -2.55
C ILE A 42 7.16 3.63 -3.48
N SER A 43 7.88 2.62 -3.03
CA SER A 43 8.16 1.41 -3.83
C SER A 43 6.90 0.60 -4.10
N LEU A 44 6.35 0.68 -5.33
CA LEU A 44 5.21 -0.15 -5.74
C LEU A 44 5.50 -1.65 -5.58
N LEU A 45 6.73 -2.08 -5.81
CA LEU A 45 7.12 -3.48 -5.68
C LEU A 45 6.96 -3.97 -4.24
N SER A 46 7.49 -3.22 -3.28
CA SER A 46 7.42 -3.57 -1.86
C SER A 46 5.98 -3.62 -1.37
N TRP A 47 5.16 -2.63 -1.74
CA TRP A 47 3.75 -2.58 -1.36
C TRP A 47 2.92 -3.69 -2.03
N SER A 48 3.23 -4.06 -3.28
CA SER A 48 2.58 -5.18 -3.98
C SER A 48 2.97 -6.53 -3.37
N PHE A 49 4.22 -6.68 -2.95
CA PHE A 49 4.68 -7.87 -2.24
C PHE A 49 3.96 -8.04 -0.90
N TRP A 50 3.82 -6.97 -0.10
CA TRP A 50 3.06 -7.01 1.15
C TRP A 50 1.58 -7.32 0.92
N LEU A 51 0.97 -6.74 -0.13
CA LEU A 51 -0.39 -7.07 -0.54
C LEU A 51 -0.54 -8.59 -0.78
N LEU A 52 0.33 -9.17 -1.61
CA LEU A 52 0.29 -10.60 -1.93
C LEU A 52 0.53 -11.47 -0.70
N SER A 53 1.51 -11.10 0.13
CA SER A 53 1.85 -11.82 1.36
C SER A 53 0.68 -11.84 2.35
N HIS A 54 0.02 -10.70 2.57
CA HIS A 54 -1.16 -10.64 3.45
C HIS A 54 -2.36 -11.41 2.88
N ALA A 55 -2.60 -11.33 1.56
CA ALA A 55 -3.67 -12.10 0.92
C ALA A 55 -3.42 -13.60 1.06
N ALA A 56 -2.20 -14.06 0.79
CA ALA A 56 -1.80 -15.46 0.95
C ALA A 56 -1.96 -15.93 2.41
N THR A 57 -1.52 -15.11 3.37
CA THR A 57 -1.66 -15.41 4.79
C THR A 57 -3.13 -15.47 5.20
N ALA A 58 -3.97 -14.57 4.70
CA ALA A 58 -5.40 -14.58 5.00
C ALA A 58 -6.08 -15.88 4.53
N VAL A 59 -5.77 -16.32 3.29
CA VAL A 59 -6.26 -17.58 2.74
C VAL A 59 -5.72 -18.77 3.55
N TYR A 60 -4.44 -18.77 3.89
CA TYR A 60 -3.82 -19.83 4.69
C TYR A 60 -4.46 -19.94 6.09
N CYS A 61 -4.69 -18.81 6.76
CA CYS A 61 -5.33 -18.79 8.07
C CYS A 61 -6.78 -19.28 8.02
N ALA A 62 -7.54 -18.92 6.98
CA ALA A 62 -8.92 -19.37 6.80
C ALA A 62 -9.03 -20.86 6.44
N SER A 63 -8.09 -21.36 5.62
CA SER A 63 -8.16 -22.71 5.06
C SER A 63 -7.44 -23.76 5.89
N VAL A 64 -6.24 -23.45 6.40
CA VAL A 64 -5.34 -24.40 7.08
C VAL A 64 -5.36 -24.21 8.59
N VAL A 65 -5.03 -23.00 9.07
CA VAL A 65 -4.94 -22.73 10.53
C VAL A 65 -6.32 -22.73 11.20
N LYS A 66 -7.37 -22.44 10.42
CA LYS A 66 -8.75 -22.28 10.90
C LYS A 66 -8.89 -21.21 12.00
N ASP A 67 -8.09 -20.15 11.90
CA ASP A 67 -8.19 -18.98 12.77
C ASP A 67 -8.89 -17.82 12.01
N PRO A 68 -10.20 -17.63 12.21
CA PRO A 68 -10.96 -16.62 11.50
C PRO A 68 -10.59 -15.19 11.91
N LEU A 69 -10.13 -14.98 13.14
CA LEU A 69 -9.74 -13.66 13.63
C LEU A 69 -8.44 -13.22 12.95
N LEU A 70 -7.45 -14.11 12.91
CA LEU A 70 -6.19 -13.86 12.21
C LEU A 70 -6.41 -13.65 10.70
N ALA A 71 -7.28 -14.46 10.10
CA ALA A 71 -7.65 -14.29 8.69
C ALA A 71 -8.27 -12.90 8.43
N ALA A 72 -9.20 -12.45 9.29
CA ALA A 72 -9.82 -11.13 9.17
C ALA A 72 -8.79 -10.00 9.30
N MET A 73 -7.84 -10.10 10.23
CA MET A 73 -6.75 -9.14 10.37
C MET A 73 -5.90 -9.07 9.09
N MET A 74 -5.53 -10.22 8.51
CA MET A 74 -4.74 -10.26 7.27
C MET A 74 -5.51 -9.70 6.07
N TRP A 75 -6.82 -9.95 5.98
CA TRP A 75 -7.68 -9.30 4.98
C TRP A 75 -7.73 -7.79 5.14
N GLY A 76 -7.83 -7.27 6.37
CA GLY A 76 -7.76 -5.84 6.64
C GLY A 76 -6.44 -5.22 6.14
N ASN A 77 -5.31 -5.86 6.43
CA ASN A 77 -4.00 -5.41 5.92
C ASN A 77 -3.92 -5.49 4.38
N THR A 78 -4.51 -6.53 3.78
CA THR A 78 -4.61 -6.68 2.32
C THR A 78 -5.32 -5.49 1.69
N VAL A 79 -6.49 -5.10 2.22
CA VAL A 79 -7.25 -3.94 1.73
C VAL A 79 -6.46 -2.64 1.90
N GLY A 80 -5.79 -2.45 3.03
CA GLY A 80 -4.95 -1.28 3.27
C GLY A 80 -3.79 -1.16 2.28
N CYS A 81 -3.05 -2.25 2.06
CA CYS A 81 -1.99 -2.30 1.05
C CYS A 81 -2.53 -2.06 -0.36
N LEU A 82 -3.69 -2.64 -0.70
CA LEU A 82 -4.33 -2.45 -2.00
C LEU A 82 -4.65 -0.96 -2.25
N GLY A 83 -5.13 -0.25 -1.22
CA GLY A 83 -5.38 1.19 -1.29
C GLY A 83 -4.11 1.98 -1.62
N VAL A 84 -3.00 1.70 -0.93
CA VAL A 84 -1.71 2.38 -1.18
C VAL A 84 -1.16 2.06 -2.57
N VAL A 85 -1.18 0.79 -2.98
CA VAL A 85 -0.73 0.37 -4.33
C VAL A 85 -1.56 1.06 -5.41
N THR A 86 -2.89 1.00 -5.29
CA THR A 86 -3.81 1.56 -6.28
C THR A 86 -3.65 3.07 -6.40
N LEU A 87 -3.62 3.79 -5.26
CA LEU A 87 -3.46 5.24 -5.26
C LEU A 87 -2.10 5.66 -5.84
N THR A 88 -1.02 4.96 -5.47
CA THR A 88 0.32 5.22 -5.98
C THR A 88 0.39 4.96 -7.49
N ALA A 89 -0.20 3.87 -7.98
CA ALA A 89 -0.23 3.54 -9.40
C ALA A 89 -1.04 4.55 -10.23
N ILE A 90 -2.22 4.95 -9.75
CA ILE A 90 -3.04 5.98 -10.40
C ILE A 90 -2.27 7.29 -10.48
N LYS A 91 -1.63 7.70 -9.39
CA LYS A 91 -0.87 8.95 -9.31
C LYS A 91 0.33 8.95 -10.26
N ARG A 92 1.10 7.86 -10.31
CA ARG A 92 2.22 7.69 -11.26
C ARG A 92 1.77 7.79 -12.70
N ARG A 93 0.66 7.12 -13.04
CA ARG A 93 0.09 7.20 -14.39
C ARG A 93 -0.25 8.65 -14.70
N ARG A 94 -1.08 9.31 -13.88
CA ARG A 94 -1.49 10.71 -14.10
C ARG A 94 -0.30 11.65 -14.26
N TYR A 95 0.70 11.54 -13.40
CA TYR A 95 1.91 12.36 -13.48
C TYR A 95 2.68 12.14 -14.80
N GLY A 96 2.83 10.89 -15.24
CA GLY A 96 3.45 10.57 -16.53
C GLY A 96 2.68 11.12 -17.74
N TRP A 97 1.34 11.09 -17.70
CA TRP A 97 0.49 11.69 -18.73
C TRP A 97 0.67 13.22 -18.79
N THR A 98 0.64 13.90 -17.64
CA THR A 98 0.86 15.36 -17.56
C THR A 98 2.25 15.74 -18.10
N GLN A 99 3.30 15.05 -17.65
CA GLN A 99 4.66 15.34 -18.10
C GLN A 99 4.85 15.09 -19.61
N LYS A 100 4.18 14.08 -20.18
CA LYS A 100 4.20 13.84 -21.63
C LYS A 100 3.49 14.95 -22.41
N SER A 101 2.34 15.41 -21.91
CA SER A 101 1.58 16.52 -22.50
C SER A 101 2.39 17.82 -22.53
N ASP A 102 2.98 18.20 -21.39
CA ASP A 102 3.78 19.44 -21.27
C ASP A 102 5.00 19.42 -22.18
N ARG A 103 5.66 18.27 -22.29
CA ARG A 103 6.81 18.08 -23.19
C ARG A 103 6.40 18.25 -24.66
N ASN A 104 5.29 17.64 -25.07
CA ASN A 104 4.79 17.74 -26.44
C ASN A 104 4.39 19.18 -26.79
N ALA A 105 3.75 19.90 -25.87
CA ALA A 105 3.41 21.32 -26.05
C ALA A 105 4.66 22.18 -26.27
N ARG A 106 5.69 22.03 -25.41
CA ARG A 106 6.97 22.75 -25.56
C ARG A 106 7.68 22.44 -26.88
N VAL A 107 7.69 21.18 -27.32
CA VAL A 107 8.30 20.81 -28.60
C VAL A 107 7.55 21.47 -29.77
N ASN A 108 6.22 21.49 -29.73
CA ASN A 108 5.41 22.15 -30.76
C ASN A 108 5.62 23.68 -30.79
N GLU A 109 5.80 24.32 -29.63
CA GLU A 109 6.10 25.76 -29.53
C GLU A 109 7.49 26.12 -30.08
N LEU A 110 8.48 25.24 -29.89
CA LEU A 110 9.86 25.47 -30.34
C LEU A 110 10.09 25.08 -31.81
N ALA A 111 9.27 24.19 -32.37
CA ALA A 111 9.38 23.72 -33.75
C ALA A 111 9.43 24.83 -34.84
N PRO A 112 8.70 25.97 -34.72
CA PRO A 112 8.77 27.09 -35.66
C PRO A 112 10.04 27.93 -35.50
N THR A 113 10.63 27.99 -34.30
CA THR A 113 11.82 28.82 -34.00
C THR A 113 13.15 28.20 -34.42
N LEU A 114 13.14 26.93 -34.83
CA LEU A 114 14.31 26.17 -35.26
C LEU A 114 14.45 26.08 -36.80
N ARG A 115 13.61 26.80 -37.54
CA ARG A 115 13.65 26.92 -39.01
C ARG A 115 14.19 28.28 -39.41
#